data_AF-A0A5J4R6G7-F1
#
_entry.id   AF-A0A5J4R6G7-F1
#
_cell.length_a   1.000
_cell.length_b   1.000
_cell.length_c   1.000
_cell.angle_alpha   90.00
_cell.angle_beta   90.00
_cell.angle_gamma   90.00
#
_symmetry.space_group_name_H-M   'P 1'
#
loop_
_entity.id
_entity.type
_entity.pdbx_description
1 polymer ?
#
loop_
_entity_poly.entity_id
_entity_poly.type
_entity_poly.pdbx_seq_one_letter_code
_entity_poly.pdbx_strand_id
1 'polypeptide(L)'
;MFQQGMSIEEIAGLRGFVTGTIVGHLEPYVRKGDVPIQALVPQEKIDRITRYLQKHEGQEETLSVIKTALGEEISYTDIRVVMASVQKK
;
A
#
# COMPACT_ATOMS: atom_id res chain seq x y z
N MET A 1 -16.69 1.05 -8.88
CA MET A 1 -15.56 1.44 -9.76
C MET A 1 -14.46 0.38 -9.70
N PHE A 2 -13.72 0.22 -8.59
CA PHE A 2 -12.66 -0.80 -8.52
C PHE A 2 -13.18 -2.24 -8.70
N GLN A 3 -14.21 -2.66 -7.94
CA GLN A 3 -14.88 -3.95 -8.16
C GLN A 3 -15.64 -4.06 -9.50
N GLN A 4 -15.79 -2.95 -10.24
CA GLN A 4 -16.38 -2.95 -11.58
C GLN A 4 -15.30 -3.13 -12.67
N GLY A 5 -14.06 -3.45 -12.29
CA GLY A 5 -12.95 -3.72 -13.20
C GLY A 5 -12.12 -2.50 -13.59
N MET A 6 -12.39 -1.31 -13.03
CA MET A 6 -11.59 -0.12 -13.30
C MET A 6 -10.25 -0.15 -12.56
N SER A 7 -9.20 0.31 -13.23
CA SER A 7 -7.86 0.49 -12.67
C SER A 7 -7.81 1.67 -11.68
N ILE A 8 -6.77 1.71 -10.85
CA ILE A 8 -6.55 2.80 -9.90
C ILE A 8 -6.36 4.14 -10.62
N GLU A 9 -5.62 4.11 -11.73
CA GLU A 9 -5.35 5.26 -12.60
C GLU A 9 -6.65 5.78 -13.24
N GLU A 10 -7.50 4.88 -13.72
CA GLU A 10 -8.80 5.24 -14.30
C GLU A 10 -9.71 5.89 -13.25
N ILE A 11 -9.80 5.30 -12.05
CA ILE A 11 -10.60 5.85 -10.95
C ILE A 11 -10.06 7.21 -10.51
N ALA A 12 -8.74 7.35 -10.42
CA ALA A 12 -8.08 8.60 -10.07
C ALA A 12 -8.41 9.69 -11.09
N GLY A 13 -8.25 9.39 -12.38
CA GLY A 13 -8.58 10.31 -13.48
C GLY A 13 -10.06 10.72 -13.49
N LEU A 14 -10.98 9.76 -13.39
CA LEU A 14 -12.42 10.02 -13.38
C LEU A 14 -12.87 10.87 -12.18
N ARG A 15 -12.19 10.74 -11.04
CA ARG A 15 -12.56 11.43 -9.80
C ARG A 15 -11.72 12.68 -9.52
N GLY A 16 -10.79 13.03 -10.39
CA GLY A 16 -9.88 14.17 -10.18
C GLY A 16 -8.94 13.99 -8.97
N PHE A 17 -8.55 12.75 -8.67
CA PHE A 17 -7.63 12.43 -7.59
C PHE A 17 -6.28 11.95 -8.11
N VAL A 18 -5.29 11.90 -7.23
CA VAL A 18 -4.03 11.17 -7.48
C VAL A 18 -4.19 9.70 -7.09
N THR A 19 -3.42 8.82 -7.72
CA THR A 19 -3.48 7.35 -7.49
C THR A 19 -3.30 6.98 -6.02
N GLY A 20 -2.37 7.64 -5.31
CA GLY A 20 -2.16 7.42 -3.88
C GLY A 20 -3.41 7.64 -3.01
N THR A 21 -4.26 8.60 -3.36
CA THR A 21 -5.54 8.82 -2.65
C THR A 21 -6.51 7.66 -2.85
N ILE A 22 -6.57 7.10 -4.06
CA ILE A 22 -7.39 5.92 -4.36
C ILE A 22 -6.86 4.68 -3.63
N VAL A 23 -5.54 4.46 -3.65
CA VAL A 23 -4.89 3.37 -2.91
C VAL A 23 -5.18 3.47 -1.40
N GLY A 24 -5.11 4.68 -0.83
CA GLY A 24 -5.48 4.92 0.57
C GLY A 24 -6.95 4.58 0.88
N HIS A 25 -7.87 4.88 -0.04
CA HIS A 25 -9.28 4.47 0.11
C HIS A 25 -9.47 2.95 0.02
N LEU A 26 -8.57 2.22 -0.65
CA LEU A 26 -8.64 0.77 -0.82
C LEU A 26 -7.96 -0.01 0.33
N GLU A 27 -7.12 0.64 1.14
CA GLU A 27 -6.42 0.03 2.28
C GLU A 27 -7.32 -0.76 3.25
N PRO A 28 -8.49 -0.25 3.69
CA PRO A 28 -9.37 -1.00 4.59
C PRO A 28 -9.91 -2.30 3.98
N TYR A 29 -10.01 -2.37 2.65
CA TYR A 29 -10.48 -3.56 1.94
C TYR A 29 -9.36 -4.60 1.78
N VAL A 30 -8.10 -4.15 1.67
CA VAL A 30 -6.93 -5.04 1.76
C VAL A 30 -6.86 -5.70 3.11
N ARG A 31 -7.03 -4.91 4.19
CA ARG A 31 -7.04 -5.42 5.56
C ARG A 31 -8.12 -6.48 5.81
N LYS A 32 -9.25 -6.39 5.12
CA LYS A 32 -10.36 -7.35 5.20
C LYS A 32 -10.15 -8.59 4.31
N GLY A 33 -9.21 -8.54 3.37
CA GLY A 33 -9.00 -9.58 2.36
C GLY A 33 -9.92 -9.45 1.13
N ASP A 34 -10.72 -8.39 1.04
CA ASP A 34 -11.64 -8.14 -0.08
C ASP A 34 -10.90 -7.70 -1.36
N VAL A 35 -9.71 -7.11 -1.20
CA VAL A 35 -8.84 -6.66 -2.28
C VAL A 35 -7.44 -7.23 -2.09
N PRO A 36 -6.89 -7.96 -3.08
CA PRO A 36 -5.51 -8.43 -3.00
C PRO A 36 -4.55 -7.25 -3.07
N ILE A 37 -3.54 -7.24 -2.20
CA ILE A 37 -2.53 -6.17 -2.16
C ILE A 37 -1.80 -6.00 -3.50
N GLN A 38 -1.60 -7.10 -4.24
CA GLN A 38 -0.96 -7.12 -5.55
C GLN A 38 -1.73 -6.34 -6.62
N ALA A 39 -3.03 -6.08 -6.40
CA ALA A 39 -3.81 -5.21 -7.28
C ALA A 39 -3.59 -3.72 -7.01
N LEU A 40 -2.94 -3.36 -5.89
CA LEU A 40 -2.67 -1.98 -5.50
C LEU A 40 -1.20 -1.61 -5.56
N VAL A 41 -0.32 -2.55 -5.25
CA VAL A 41 1.12 -2.33 -5.12
C VAL A 41 1.86 -3.40 -5.93
N PRO A 42 2.83 -3.04 -6.78
CA PRO A 42 3.65 -4.01 -7.49
C PRO A 42 4.38 -4.96 -6.54
N GLN A 43 4.51 -6.24 -6.94
CA GLN A 43 5.13 -7.28 -6.11
C GLN A 43 6.53 -6.91 -5.61
N GLU A 44 7.35 -6.26 -6.44
CA GLU A 44 8.69 -5.81 -6.05
C GLU A 44 8.66 -4.86 -4.85
N LYS A 45 7.73 -3.90 -4.84
CA LYS A 45 7.57 -2.95 -3.73
C LYS A 45 7.05 -3.65 -2.47
N ILE A 46 6.09 -4.56 -2.63
CA ILE A 46 5.58 -5.40 -1.53
C ILE A 46 6.74 -6.15 -0.87
N ASP A 47 7.57 -6.82 -1.66
CA ASP A 47 8.69 -7.60 -1.17
C ASP A 47 9.72 -6.73 -0.45
N ARG A 48 10.04 -5.55 -1.00
CA ARG A 48 10.97 -4.60 -0.37
C ARG A 48 10.46 -4.11 0.99
N ILE A 49 9.19 -3.69 1.05
CA ILE A 49 8.58 -3.21 2.29
C ILE A 49 8.47 -4.36 3.30
N THR A 50 8.02 -5.54 2.88
CA THR A 50 7.86 -6.71 3.75
C THR A 50 9.20 -7.14 4.36
N ARG A 51 10.28 -7.20 3.57
CA ARG A 51 11.63 -7.51 4.08
C ARG A 51 12.10 -6.48 5.10
N TYR A 52 11.81 -5.20 4.87
CA TYR A 52 12.15 -4.14 5.82
C TYR A 52 11.39 -4.34 7.13
N LEU A 53 10.06 -4.49 7.08
CA LEU A 53 9.23 -4.72 8.26
C LEU A 53 9.65 -5.97 9.05
N GLN A 54 10.04 -7.05 8.38
CA GLN A 54 10.53 -8.26 9.03
C GLN A 54 11.89 -8.04 9.73
N LYS A 55 12.81 -7.32 9.09
CA LYS A 55 14.12 -7.01 9.67
C LYS A 55 14.02 -6.12 10.90
N HIS A 56 12.97 -5.30 10.96
CA HIS A 56 12.70 -4.35 12.03
C HIS A 56 11.51 -4.78 12.91
N GLU A 57 11.15 -6.07 12.89
CA GLU A 57 10.06 -6.61 13.70
C GLU A 57 10.28 -6.33 15.20
N GLY A 58 9.25 -5.84 15.88
CA GLY A 58 9.32 -5.43 17.29
C GLY A 58 9.84 -4.00 17.51
N GLN A 59 10.16 -3.26 16.45
CA GLN A 59 10.48 -1.84 16.52
C GLN A 59 9.26 -1.00 16.11
N GLU A 60 8.94 0.02 16.91
CA GLU A 60 7.93 1.01 16.54
C GLU A 60 8.53 2.03 15.57
N GLU A 61 8.51 1.71 14.28
CA GLU A 61 8.97 2.61 13.24
C GLU A 61 7.83 3.49 12.70
N THR A 62 8.12 4.79 12.57
CA THR A 62 7.18 5.71 11.93
C THR A 62 7.21 5.52 10.41
N LEU A 63 6.10 5.85 9.73
CA LEU A 63 6.02 5.80 8.26
C LEU A 63 7.13 6.62 7.59
N SER A 64 7.53 7.74 8.18
CA SER A 64 8.59 8.60 7.66
C SER A 64 9.94 7.91 7.69
N VAL A 65 10.25 7.17 8.76
CA VAL A 65 11.50 6.39 8.87
C VAL A 65 11.55 5.31 7.79
N ILE A 66 10.47 4.53 7.66
CA ILE A 66 10.36 3.48 6.64
C ILE A 66 10.51 4.08 5.23
N LYS A 67 9.85 5.22 4.97
CA LYS A 67 9.94 5.95 3.70
C LYS A 67 11.37 6.38 3.39
N THR A 68 12.07 6.97 4.36
CA THR A 68 13.46 7.38 4.19
C THR A 68 14.37 6.19 3.93
N ALA A 69 14.17 5.06 4.61
CA ALA A 69 14.99 3.87 4.43
C ALA A 69 14.77 3.16 3.08
N LEU A 70 13.54 3.18 2.56
CA LEU A 70 13.19 2.51 1.30
C LEU A 70 13.36 3.39 0.05
N GLY A 71 13.50 4.71 0.22
CA GLY A 71 13.80 5.66 -0.86
C GLY A 71 12.56 6.18 -1.59
N GLU A 72 12.80 6.97 -2.65
CA GLU A 72 11.73 7.74 -3.32
C GLU A 72 10.70 6.87 -4.06
N GLU A 73 11.13 5.74 -4.60
CA GLU A 73 10.30 4.80 -5.36
C GLU A 73 9.13 4.19 -4.56
N ILE A 74 9.25 4.15 -3.23
CA ILE A 74 8.20 3.66 -2.34
C ILE A 74 7.40 4.85 -1.83
N SER A 75 6.08 4.84 -2.05
CA SER A 75 5.20 5.89 -1.53
C SER A 75 4.75 5.60 -0.09
N TYR A 76 4.30 6.63 0.63
CA TYR A 76 3.66 6.46 1.94
C TYR A 76 2.44 5.54 1.89
N THR A 77 1.70 5.55 0.78
CA THR A 77 0.53 4.71 0.56
C THR A 77 0.91 3.25 0.34
N ASP A 78 2.01 2.97 -0.38
CA ASP A 78 2.53 1.62 -0.54
C ASP A 78 2.86 1.01 0.84
N ILE A 79 3.56 1.77 1.69
CA ILE A 79 3.95 1.33 3.03
C ILE A 79 2.71 1.03 3.88
N ARG A 80 1.72 1.94 3.90
CA ARG A 80 0.49 1.75 4.68
C ARG A 80 -0.28 0.50 4.25
N VAL A 81 -0.41 0.28 2.94
CA VAL A 81 -1.15 -0.87 2.41
C VAL A 81 -0.42 -2.18 2.73
N VAL A 82 0.91 -2.23 2.63
CA VAL A 82 1.68 -3.43 3.03
C VAL A 82 1.58 -3.66 4.54
N MET A 83 1.67 -2.62 5.36
CA MET A 83 1.46 -2.76 6.81
C MET A 83 0.05 -3.30 7.14
N ALA A 84 -0.97 -2.86 6.40
CA ALA A 84 -2.35 -3.34 6.57
C ALA A 84 -2.54 -4.81 6.15
N SER A 85 -1.73 -5.33 5.22
CA SER A 85 -1.80 -6.74 4.80
C SER A 85 -1.06 -7.68 5.75
N VAL A 86 -0.03 -7.21 6.46
CA VAL A 86 0.75 -8.02 7.41
C VAL A 86 0.18 -8.01 8.83
N GLN A 87 -0.59 -6.99 9.23
CA GLN A 87 -1.28 -6.95 10.52
C GLN A 87 -2.41 -7.99 10.54
N LYS A 88 -2.08 -9.22 10.94
CA LYS A 88 -3.07 -10.24 11.30
C LYS A 88 -3.81 -9.81 12.57
N LYS A 89 -5.14 -9.96 12.54
CA LYS A 89 -6.00 -9.90 13.75
C LYS A 89 -5.59 -10.96 14.76
#